data_AF-A0A4Y8K7A9-F1
#
_entry.id   AF-A0A4Y8K7A9-F1
#
_cell.length_a   1.000
_cell.length_b   1.000
_cell.length_c   1.000
_cell.angle_alpha   90.00
_cell.angle_beta   90.00
_cell.angle_gamma   90.00
#
_symmetry.space_group_name_H-M   'P 1'
#
loop_
_entity.id
_entity.type
_entity.pdbx_description
1 polymer ?
#
loop_
_entity_poly.entity_id
_entity_poly.type
_entity_poly.pdbx_seq_one_letter_code
_entity_poly.pdbx_strand_id
1 'polypeptide(L)'
;MTLLYLLTLLVSLGGMVVLDWRFGLFFWHSPVRAVLVVGIGVLFFLTWDLFGIGLGIFYRGETTLMTGLQLAPELPLEELVFLTFLCYLTMNLVRGAQLVLHRQTRA
;
A
#
# COMPACT_ATOMS: atom_id res chain seq x y z
N MET A 1 -16.46 13.49 11.22
CA MET A 1 -15.19 13.25 10.50
C MET A 1 -14.57 12.03 11.12
N THR A 2 -14.81 10.86 10.56
CA THR A 2 -14.49 9.60 11.22
C THR A 2 -13.14 9.11 10.72
N LEU A 3 -12.14 8.97 11.61
CA LEU A 3 -10.76 8.58 11.28
C LEU A 3 -10.59 7.06 11.02
N LEU A 4 -11.69 6.31 10.97
CA LEU A 4 -11.66 4.86 11.00
C LEU A 4 -10.95 4.25 9.79
N TYR A 5 -11.16 4.79 8.58
CA TYR A 5 -10.52 4.22 7.39
C TYR A 5 -8.99 4.34 7.44
N LEU A 6 -8.49 5.55 7.70
CA LEU A 6 -7.05 5.77 7.87
C LEU A 6 -6.48 4.92 8.99
N LEU A 7 -7.18 4.81 10.12
CA LEU A 7 -6.74 3.97 11.24
C LEU A 7 -6.67 2.49 10.85
N THR A 8 -7.68 1.97 10.15
CA THR A 8 -7.66 0.60 9.63
C THR A 8 -6.48 0.39 8.69
N LEU A 9 -6.22 1.32 7.76
CA LEU A 9 -5.06 1.23 6.86
C LEU A 9 -3.74 1.22 7.65
N LEU A 10 -3.59 2.09 8.64
CA LEU A 10 -2.38 2.15 9.46
C LEU A 10 -2.18 0.89 10.30
N VAL A 11 -3.24 0.33 10.88
CA VAL A 11 -3.19 -0.93 11.61
C VAL A 11 -2.81 -2.09 10.68
N SER A 12 -3.44 -2.17 9.50
CA SER A 12 -3.11 -3.18 8.49
C SER A 12 -1.66 -3.05 8.00
N LEU A 13 -1.20 -1.82 7.73
CA LEU A 13 0.17 -1.53 7.32
C LEU A 13 1.17 -1.90 8.43
N GLY A 14 0.88 -1.58 9.68
CA GLY A 14 1.67 -1.98 10.84
C GLY A 14 1.78 -3.51 10.94
N GLY A 15 0.68 -4.22 10.72
CA GLY A 15 0.68 -5.69 10.63
C GLY A 15 1.61 -6.22 9.54
N MET A 16 1.64 -5.58 8.36
CA MET A 16 2.55 -5.95 7.28
C MET A 16 4.02 -5.74 7.66
N VAL A 17 4.35 -4.65 8.35
CA VAL A 17 5.71 -4.40 8.85
C VAL A 17 6.15 -5.48 9.84
N VAL A 18 5.28 -5.87 10.76
CA VAL A 18 5.56 -6.94 11.74
C VAL A 18 5.79 -8.28 11.05
N LEU A 19 4.98 -8.63 10.04
CA LEU A 19 5.15 -9.87 9.28
C LEU A 19 6.45 -9.88 8.48
N ASP A 20 6.75 -8.79 7.79
CA ASP A 20 7.99 -8.65 7.02
C ASP A 20 9.21 -8.73 7.93
N TRP A 21 9.14 -8.13 9.13
CA TRP A 21 10.20 -8.25 10.14
C TRP A 21 10.38 -9.67 10.65
N ARG A 22 9.27 -10.36 10.96
CA ARG A 22 9.31 -11.71 11.52
C ARG A 22 9.89 -12.74 10.57
N PHE A 23 9.61 -12.60 9.27
CA PHE A 23 9.97 -13.57 8.24
C PHE A 23 11.07 -13.09 7.28
N GLY A 24 11.54 -11.84 7.40
CA GLY A 24 12.59 -11.27 6.58
C GLY A 24 12.25 -11.26 5.09
N LEU A 25 11.03 -10.81 4.74
CA LEU A 25 10.47 -11.04 3.41
C LEU A 25 11.04 -10.09 2.36
N PHE A 26 10.85 -8.78 2.56
CA PHE A 26 11.02 -7.75 1.55
C PHE A 26 11.86 -6.57 2.05
N PHE A 27 11.37 -5.71 2.95
CA PHE A 27 12.14 -4.56 3.45
C PHE A 27 13.36 -5.01 4.23
N TRP A 28 13.20 -6.01 5.10
CA TRP A 28 14.31 -6.52 5.92
C TRP A 28 15.30 -7.38 5.15
N HIS A 29 14.92 -7.84 3.95
CA HIS A 29 15.85 -8.53 3.06
C HIS A 29 16.70 -7.54 2.24
N SER A 30 16.09 -6.46 1.76
CA SER A 30 16.76 -5.49 0.90
C SER A 30 16.07 -4.10 0.99
N PRO A 31 16.44 -3.25 1.95
CA PRO A 31 15.71 -2.01 2.25
C PRO A 31 15.76 -1.01 1.07
N VAL A 32 16.90 -0.87 0.39
CA VAL A 32 17.04 0.06 -0.74
C VAL A 32 16.12 -0.31 -1.90
N ARG A 33 16.11 -1.58 -2.31
CA ARG A 33 15.21 -2.04 -3.38
C ARG A 33 13.76 -1.97 -2.95
N ALA A 34 13.47 -2.22 -1.67
CA ALA A 34 12.12 -2.14 -1.15
C ALA A 34 11.56 -0.72 -1.25
N VAL A 35 12.34 0.27 -0.82
CA VAL A 35 11.99 1.70 -0.96
C VAL A 35 11.79 2.08 -2.43
N LEU A 36 12.69 1.65 -3.33
CA LEU A 36 12.56 1.95 -4.76
C LEU A 36 11.31 1.34 -5.38
N VAL A 37 11.05 0.06 -5.14
CA VAL A 37 9.88 -0.64 -5.72
C VAL A 37 8.58 -0.05 -5.21
N VAL A 38 8.47 0.18 -3.89
CA VAL A 38 7.26 0.80 -3.31
C VAL A 38 7.12 2.24 -3.80
N GLY A 39 8.20 3.03 -3.80
CA GLY A 39 8.18 4.41 -4.28
C GLY A 39 7.78 4.53 -5.75
N ILE A 40 8.35 3.70 -6.63
CA ILE A 40 8.01 3.67 -8.06
C ILE A 40 6.56 3.21 -8.26
N GLY A 41 6.12 2.16 -7.55
CA GLY A 41 4.75 1.67 -7.64
C GLY A 41 3.72 2.72 -7.21
N VAL A 42 3.96 3.36 -6.07
CA VAL A 42 3.10 4.45 -5.57
C VAL A 42 3.08 5.62 -6.55
N LEU A 43 4.23 6.05 -7.09
CA LEU A 43 4.29 7.13 -8.08
C LEU A 43 3.52 6.78 -9.36
N PHE A 44 3.65 5.54 -9.84
CA PHE A 44 2.92 5.06 -11.00
C PHE A 44 1.41 5.11 -10.78
N PHE A 45 0.91 4.57 -9.67
CA PHE A 45 -0.52 4.58 -9.36
C PHE A 45 -1.05 5.98 -9.10
N LEU A 46 -0.31 6.83 -8.38
CA LEU A 46 -0.70 8.24 -8.20
C LEU A 46 -0.81 8.97 -9.53
N THR A 47 0.14 8.74 -10.44
CA THR A 47 0.10 9.35 -11.77
C THR A 47 -1.14 8.88 -12.52
N TRP A 48 -1.45 7.58 -12.43
CA TRP A 48 -2.67 7.00 -13.02
C TRP A 48 -3.95 7.59 -12.43
N ASP A 49 -4.02 7.74 -11.11
CA ASP A 49 -5.15 8.35 -10.42
C ASP A 49 -5.35 9.80 -10.85
N LEU A 50 -4.28 10.59 -10.94
CA LEU A 50 -4.34 11.96 -11.42
C LEU A 50 -4.87 12.05 -12.86
N PHE A 51 -4.47 11.12 -13.74
CA PHE A 51 -5.05 11.04 -15.08
C PHE A 51 -6.54 10.68 -15.04
N GLY A 52 -6.95 9.72 -14.22
CA GLY A 52 -8.35 9.33 -14.11
C GLY A 52 -9.23 10.43 -13.48
N ILE A 53 -8.72 11.21 -12.53
CA ILE A 53 -9.37 12.41 -11.99
C ILE A 53 -9.47 13.48 -13.09
N GLY A 54 -8.37 13.75 -13.80
CA GLY A 54 -8.33 14.75 -14.86
C GLY A 54 -9.26 14.44 -16.05
N LEU A 55 -9.50 13.15 -16.32
CA LEU A 55 -10.46 12.69 -17.32
C LEU A 55 -11.90 12.58 -16.81
N GLY A 56 -12.15 12.86 -15.53
CA GLY A 56 -13.47 12.73 -14.91
C GLY A 56 -13.96 11.28 -14.82
N ILE A 57 -13.04 10.31 -14.74
CA ILE A 57 -13.33 8.88 -14.59
C ILE A 57 -13.39 8.50 -13.11
N PHE A 58 -12.48 9.05 -12.31
CA PHE A 58 -12.47 8.86 -10.86
C PHE A 58 -13.17 10.02 -10.16
N TYR A 59 -14.28 9.70 -9.51
CA TYR A 59 -14.98 10.61 -8.62
C TYR A 59 -14.89 10.09 -7.19
N ARG A 60 -14.75 11.02 -6.24
CA ARG A 60 -14.82 10.70 -4.83
C ARG A 60 -16.25 10.30 -4.47
N GLY A 61 -16.42 9.07 -3.99
CA GLY A 61 -17.58 8.74 -3.18
C GLY A 61 -17.44 9.46 -1.84
N GLU A 62 -18.18 10.56 -1.63
CA GLU A 62 -18.23 11.21 -0.32
C GLU A 62 -18.73 10.20 0.73
N THR A 63 -17.79 9.63 1.50
CA THR A 63 -18.11 8.74 2.60
C THR A 63 -17.77 9.41 3.91
N THR A 64 -18.68 9.31 4.88
CA THR A 64 -18.57 9.92 6.22
C THR A 64 -17.40 9.38 7.07
N LEU A 65 -16.67 8.39 6.51
CA LEU A 65 -15.53 7.68 7.07
C LEU A 65 -14.16 8.24 6.68
N MET A 66 -14.11 9.30 5.87
CA MET A 66 -12.85 9.94 5.49
C MET A 66 -12.48 11.09 6.43
N THR A 67 -11.18 11.36 6.56
CA THR A 67 -10.63 12.45 7.38
C THR A 67 -10.94 13.84 6.81
N GLY A 68 -11.23 13.93 5.52
CA GLY A 68 -11.45 15.18 4.79
C GLY A 68 -10.16 15.86 4.33
N LEU A 69 -8.98 15.32 4.68
CA LEU A 69 -7.69 15.86 4.26
C LEU A 69 -7.39 15.47 2.80
N GLN A 70 -7.02 16.45 1.98
CA GLN A 70 -6.78 16.26 0.55
C GLN A 70 -5.32 16.61 0.22
N LEU A 71 -4.67 15.74 -0.54
CA LEU A 71 -3.35 15.99 -1.14
C LEU A 71 -3.47 16.80 -2.44
N ALA A 72 -4.54 16.59 -3.20
CA ALA A 72 -4.90 17.32 -4.43
C ALA A 72 -6.43 17.35 -4.58
N PRO A 73 -7.01 18.13 -5.52
CA PRO A 73 -8.45 18.08 -5.80
C PRO A 73 -8.87 16.63 -6.07
N GLU A 74 -9.87 16.13 -5.32
CA GLU A 74 -10.36 14.75 -5.39
C GLU A 74 -9.38 13.64 -4.95
N LEU A 75 -8.17 13.97 -4.46
CA LEU A 75 -7.17 13.00 -4.02
C LEU A 75 -6.97 13.04 -2.49
N PRO A 76 -7.59 12.11 -1.73
CA PRO A 76 -7.48 12.06 -0.27
C PRO A 76 -6.12 11.54 0.20
N LEU A 77 -5.66 11.96 1.37
CA LEU A 77 -4.40 11.47 1.97
C LEU A 77 -4.42 9.95 2.15
N GLU A 78 -5.58 9.41 2.51
CA GLU A 78 -5.78 7.98 2.72
C GLU A 78 -5.45 7.16 1.47
N GLU A 79 -5.61 7.72 0.27
CA GLU A 79 -5.26 7.05 -0.98
C GLU A 79 -3.76 6.79 -1.06
N LEU A 80 -2.92 7.77 -0.69
CA LEU A 80 -1.47 7.58 -0.65
C LEU A 80 -1.08 6.45 0.31
N VAL A 81 -1.74 6.38 1.47
CA VAL A 81 -1.51 5.31 2.46
C VAL A 81 -2.00 3.97 1.91
N PHE A 82 -3.14 3.94 1.24
CA PHE A 82 -3.69 2.76 0.60
C PHE A 82 -2.79 2.24 -0.52
N LEU A 83 -2.31 3.09 -1.43
CA LEU A 83 -1.40 2.70 -2.50
C LEU A 83 -0.07 2.18 -1.95
N THR A 84 0.45 2.81 -0.90
CA THR A 84 1.65 2.33 -0.18
C THR A 84 1.39 0.94 0.40
N PHE A 85 0.26 0.77 1.09
CA PHE A 85 -0.16 -0.51 1.64
C PHE A 85 -0.32 -1.57 0.55
N LEU A 86 -0.97 -1.25 -0.57
CA LEU A 86 -1.20 -2.14 -1.70
C LEU A 86 0.13 -2.64 -2.28
N CYS A 87 1.04 -1.72 -2.62
CA CYS A 87 2.37 -2.07 -3.15
C CYS A 87 3.14 -2.95 -2.17
N TYR A 88 3.09 -2.61 -0.88
CA TYR A 88 3.82 -3.35 0.15
C TYR A 88 3.22 -4.74 0.40
N LEU A 89 1.89 -4.84 0.48
CA LEU A 89 1.15 -6.10 0.62
C LEU A 89 1.49 -7.05 -0.53
N THR A 90 1.47 -6.57 -1.77
CA THR A 90 1.80 -7.39 -2.94
C THR A 90 3.20 -7.99 -2.82
N MET A 91 4.20 -7.19 -2.42
CA MET A 91 5.57 -7.68 -2.27
C MET A 91 5.72 -8.67 -1.12
N ASN A 92 5.06 -8.43 0.01
CA ASN A 92 5.03 -9.37 1.13
C ASN A 92 4.35 -10.69 0.73
N LEU A 93 3.27 -10.66 -0.05
CA LEU A 93 2.61 -11.86 -0.56
C LEU A 93 3.51 -12.65 -1.50
N VAL A 94 4.17 -12.01 -2.46
CA VAL A 94 5.09 -12.67 -3.40
C VAL A 94 6.23 -13.35 -2.64
N ARG A 95 6.87 -12.64 -1.71
CA ARG A 95 7.99 -13.18 -0.91
C ARG A 95 7.54 -14.24 0.08
N GLY A 96 6.36 -14.07 0.69
CA GLY A 96 5.74 -15.06 1.56
C GLY A 96 5.42 -16.36 0.81
N ALA A 97 4.84 -16.26 -0.39
CA ALA A 97 4.56 -17.41 -1.24
C ALA A 97 5.85 -18.16 -1.64
N GLN A 98 6.91 -17.43 -2.03
CA GLN A 98 8.22 -18.02 -2.31
C GLN A 98 8.77 -18.77 -1.08
N LEU A 99 8.68 -18.19 0.12
CA LEU A 99 9.11 -18.82 1.35
C LEU A 99 8.36 -20.14 1.63
N VAL A 100 7.04 -20.16 1.44
CA VAL A 100 6.20 -21.35 1.64
C VAL A 100 6.53 -22.44 0.63
N LEU A 101 6.66 -22.09 -0.66
CA LEU A 101 6.97 -23.05 -1.71
C LEU A 101 8.36 -23.67 -1.55
N HIS A 102 9.37 -22.87 -1.21
CA HIS A 102 10.73 -23.39 -0.99
C HIS A 102 10.85 -24.33 0.21
N ARG A 103 9.99 -24.18 1.23
CA ARG A 103 9.93 -25.12 2.36
C ARG A 103 9.39 -26.48 1.95
N GLN A 104 8.39 -26.52 1.05
CA GLN A 104 7.79 -27.78 0.59
C GLN A 104 8.75 -28.61 -0.25
N THR A 105 9.65 -27.98 -1.02
CA THR A 105 10.66 -28.70 -1.81
C THR A 105 11.81 -29.30 -1.01
N ARG A 106 11.96 -28.97 0.28
CA ARG A 106 13.02 -29.47 1.16
C ARG A 106 12.55 -30.55 2.15
N ALA A 107 11.24 -30.82 2.21
CA ALA A 107 10.62 -31.84 3.04
C ALA A 107 10.36 -33.10 2.20
#